data_AF-A0A6L5XZX5-F1
#
_entry.id   AF-A0A6L5XZX5-F1
#
_cell.length_a   1.000
_cell.length_b   1.000
_cell.length_c   1.000
_cell.angle_alpha   90.00
_cell.angle_beta   90.00
_cell.angle_gamma   90.00
#
_symmetry.space_group_name_H-M   'P 1'
#
loop_
_entity.id
_entity.type
_entity.pdbx_description
1 polymer ?
#
loop_
_entity_poly.entity_id
_entity_poly.type
_entity_poly.pdbx_seq_one_letter_code
_entity_poly.pdbx_strand_id
1 'polypeptide(L)'
;MEEKVMSIVKCPKCGREVSDSAEACTNCGYGIKEHFEEIKCKQDEERHAILEKAKEEERLKRIKEKQKESEATIAKLQANIKEGKKIAIPLLIWSVFWTIILAVSILYDFNGLIIVFSAICGIIGWFIFCLNWASTNDLVKDVELAQKNSDEYESEKIRRAETAYKAAQINEARRKEEESLKHPKCPLCGSTNTQVISTLNRAVSIGAVGLASSKIGKQYECKKCRHKW
;
A
#
# COMPACT_ATOMS: atom_id res chain seq x y z
N MET A 1 -0.90 32.07 32.94
CA MET A 1 -1.27 33.35 33.55
C MET A 1 -1.06 34.40 32.47
N GLU A 2 -2.13 34.86 31.84
CA GLU A 2 -2.03 35.98 30.89
C GLU A 2 -1.80 37.25 31.70
N GLU A 3 -0.70 37.93 31.38
CA GLU A 3 -0.40 39.27 31.89
C GLU A 3 -1.40 40.23 31.24
N LYS A 4 -2.43 40.65 31.99
CA LYS A 4 -3.45 41.57 31.48
C LYS A 4 -2.82 42.96 31.31
N VAL A 5 -2.44 43.29 30.08
CA VAL A 5 -1.97 44.64 29.71
C VAL A 5 -3.11 45.61 29.98
N MET A 6 -2.92 46.54 30.93
CA MET A 6 -3.89 47.60 31.21
C MET A 6 -3.85 48.64 30.09
N SER A 7 -4.85 48.60 29.22
CA SER A 7 -5.06 49.59 28.17
C SER A 7 -6.13 50.61 28.56
N ILE A 8 -5.97 51.85 28.13
CA ILE A 8 -6.98 52.90 28.28
C ILE A 8 -7.91 52.86 27.07
N VAL A 9 -9.21 52.72 27.33
CA VAL A 9 -10.29 52.72 26.32
C VAL A 9 -11.21 53.92 26.55
N LYS A 10 -11.86 54.41 25.49
CA LYS A 10 -12.82 55.52 25.60
C LYS A 10 -14.20 54.99 25.94
N CYS A 11 -14.89 55.64 26.88
CA CYS A 11 -16.27 55.31 27.22
C CYS A 11 -17.19 55.61 26.01
N PRO A 12 -17.96 54.63 25.50
CA PRO A 12 -18.83 54.83 24.34
C PRO A 12 -20.00 55.80 24.59
N LYS A 13 -20.32 56.10 25.87
CA LYS A 13 -21.42 57.00 26.24
C LYS A 13 -20.98 58.45 26.47
N CYS A 14 -19.85 58.67 27.17
CA CYS A 14 -19.41 60.02 27.55
C CYS A 14 -18.04 60.43 27.00
N GLY A 15 -17.34 59.54 26.28
CA GLY A 15 -16.07 59.83 25.62
C GLY A 15 -14.85 59.95 26.53
N ARG A 16 -15.02 59.90 27.87
CA ARG A 16 -13.92 59.95 28.83
C ARG A 16 -13.06 58.68 28.74
N GLU A 17 -11.76 58.84 28.93
CA GLU A 17 -10.79 57.75 29.02
C GLU A 17 -10.96 56.98 30.33
N VAL A 18 -11.06 55.66 30.22
CA VAL A 18 -11.30 54.76 31.34
C VAL A 18 -10.45 53.50 31.12
N SER A 19 -10.04 52.84 32.20
CA SER A 19 -9.34 51.56 32.09
C SER A 19 -10.23 50.51 31.45
N ASP A 20 -9.66 49.69 30.58
CA ASP A 20 -10.26 48.48 29.97
C ASP A 20 -10.77 47.43 30.98
N SER A 21 -10.41 47.58 32.26
CA SER A 21 -10.75 46.67 33.35
C SER A 21 -11.80 47.24 34.29
N ALA A 22 -12.24 48.49 34.11
CA ALA A 22 -13.22 49.14 34.97
C ALA A 22 -14.62 48.55 34.78
N GLU A 23 -15.31 48.20 35.88
CA GLU A 23 -16.69 47.69 35.84
C GLU A 23 -17.66 48.73 35.25
N ALA A 24 -17.55 49.98 35.68
CA ALA A 24 -18.36 51.08 35.17
C ALA A 24 -17.54 52.36 34.97
N CYS A 25 -17.99 53.21 34.05
CA CYS A 25 -17.42 54.53 33.83
C CYS A 25 -17.61 55.41 35.07
N THR A 26 -16.52 55.91 35.64
CA THR A 26 -16.52 56.80 36.81
C THR A 26 -17.27 58.12 36.58
N ASN A 27 -17.49 58.53 35.33
CA ASN A 27 -18.14 59.79 34.97
C ASN A 27 -19.65 59.67 34.67
N CYS A 28 -20.11 58.54 34.14
CA CYS A 28 -21.50 58.40 33.67
C CYS A 28 -22.20 57.10 34.09
N GLY A 29 -21.51 56.24 34.86
CA GLY A 29 -22.05 54.97 35.38
C GLY A 29 -22.27 53.87 34.34
N TYR A 30 -21.84 54.06 33.08
CA TYR A 30 -22.01 53.06 32.02
C TYR A 30 -21.16 51.81 32.26
N GLY A 31 -21.72 50.60 32.15
CA GLY A 31 -21.02 49.33 32.31
C GLY A 31 -20.01 49.09 31.17
N ILE A 32 -18.72 49.31 31.44
CA ILE A 32 -17.66 49.24 30.43
C ILE A 32 -17.27 47.78 30.18
N LYS A 33 -17.05 47.04 31.27
CA LYS A 33 -16.66 45.63 31.24
C LYS A 33 -17.68 44.80 30.45
N GLU A 34 -18.97 44.90 30.77
CA GLU A 34 -20.03 44.15 30.09
C GLU A 34 -20.10 44.47 28.59
N HIS A 35 -19.97 45.75 28.20
CA HIS A 35 -20.04 46.14 26.79
C HIS A 35 -18.89 45.57 25.94
N PHE A 36 -17.66 45.64 26.44
CA PHE A 36 -16.50 45.09 25.72
C PHE A 36 -16.44 43.56 25.79
N GLU A 37 -16.90 42.96 26.89
CA GLU A 37 -17.08 41.50 27.00
C GLU A 37 -18.12 41.00 25.99
N GLU A 38 -19.24 41.71 25.79
CA GLU A 38 -20.26 41.36 24.80
C GLU A 38 -19.71 41.46 23.36
N ILE A 39 -18.95 42.51 23.03
CA ILE A 39 -18.30 42.65 21.70
C ILE A 39 -17.30 41.52 21.46
N LYS A 40 -16.45 41.22 22.46
CA LYS A 40 -15.48 40.13 22.37
C LYS A 40 -16.17 38.78 22.17
N CYS A 41 -17.25 38.52 22.91
CA CYS A 41 -18.04 37.32 22.78
C CYS A 41 -18.59 37.16 21.35
N LYS A 42 -19.21 38.21 20.79
CA LYS A 42 -19.72 38.20 19.40
C LYS A 42 -18.62 37.99 18.36
N GLN A 43 -17.46 38.65 18.53
CA GLN A 43 -16.31 38.46 17.63
C GLN A 43 -15.74 37.04 17.69
N ASP A 44 -15.69 36.44 18.88
CA ASP A 44 -15.24 35.06 19.04
C ASP A 44 -16.26 34.07 18.47
N GLU A 45 -17.57 34.30 18.63
CA GLU A 45 -18.64 33.53 17.97
C GLU A 45 -18.52 33.58 16.44
N GLU A 46 -18.33 34.78 15.86
CA GLU A 46 -18.13 34.96 14.42
C GLU A 46 -16.86 34.24 13.93
N ARG A 47 -15.75 34.35 14.68
CA ARG A 47 -14.50 33.63 14.39
C ARG A 47 -14.70 32.12 14.42
N HIS A 48 -15.41 31.61 15.43
CA HIS A 48 -15.74 30.20 15.55
C HIS A 48 -16.61 29.74 14.38
N ALA A 49 -17.62 30.52 13.99
CA ALA A 49 -18.46 30.22 12.84
C ALA A 49 -17.68 30.17 11.52
N ILE A 50 -16.73 31.09 11.31
CA ILE A 50 -15.85 31.10 10.13
C ILE A 50 -14.93 29.86 10.13
N LEU A 51 -14.35 29.53 11.28
CA LEU A 51 -13.46 28.37 11.40
C LEU A 51 -14.20 27.04 11.13
N GLU A 52 -15.41 26.88 11.66
CA GLU A 52 -16.23 25.69 11.42
C GLU A 52 -16.63 25.56 9.95
N LYS A 53 -16.96 26.68 9.27
CA LYS A 53 -17.21 26.68 7.81
C LYS A 53 -15.97 26.26 7.02
N ALA A 54 -14.80 26.78 7.37
CA ALA A 54 -13.54 26.39 6.71
C ALA A 54 -13.21 24.90 6.91
N LYS A 55 -13.43 24.38 8.13
CA LYS A 55 -13.27 22.94 8.41
C LYS A 55 -14.23 22.09 7.59
N GLU A 56 -15.50 22.50 7.46
CA GLU A 56 -16.49 21.75 6.68
C GLU A 56 -16.16 21.76 5.17
N GLU A 57 -15.69 22.89 4.63
CA GLU A 57 -15.20 22.97 3.26
C GLU A 57 -13.99 22.06 3.02
N GLU A 58 -13.04 22.00 3.95
CA GLU A 58 -11.92 21.07 3.88
C GLU A 58 -12.39 19.61 3.93
N ARG A 59 -13.34 19.27 4.80
CA ARG A 59 -13.92 17.92 4.87
C ARG A 59 -14.58 17.56 3.54
N LEU A 60 -15.34 18.47 2.94
CA LEU A 60 -15.98 18.26 1.65
C LEU A 60 -14.96 18.10 0.52
N LYS A 61 -13.87 18.87 0.52
CA LYS A 61 -12.76 18.70 -0.43
C LYS A 61 -12.14 17.31 -0.32
N ARG A 62 -11.82 16.85 0.90
CA ARG A 62 -11.26 15.51 1.14
C ARG A 62 -12.21 14.39 0.69
N ILE A 63 -13.52 14.55 0.91
CA ILE A 63 -14.53 13.59 0.44
C ILE A 63 -14.55 13.54 -1.09
N LYS A 64 -14.59 14.70 -1.76
CA LYS A 64 -14.57 14.80 -3.22
C LYS A 64 -13.29 14.21 -3.84
N GLU A 65 -12.14 14.44 -3.22
CA GLU A 65 -10.87 13.86 -3.66
C GLU A 65 -10.88 12.34 -3.56
N LYS A 66 -11.34 11.78 -2.44
CA LYS A 66 -11.50 10.33 -2.26
C LYS A 66 -12.46 9.71 -3.28
N GLN A 67 -13.60 10.36 -3.53
CA GLN A 67 -14.55 9.93 -4.57
C GLN A 67 -13.91 9.92 -5.96
N LYS A 68 -13.16 10.97 -6.31
CA LYS A 68 -12.45 11.03 -7.59
C LYS A 68 -11.38 9.93 -7.71
N GLU A 69 -10.70 9.60 -6.62
CA GLU A 69 -9.70 8.52 -6.59
C GLU A 69 -10.34 7.14 -6.80
N SER A 70 -11.48 6.86 -6.16
CA SER A 70 -12.20 5.60 -6.33
C SER A 70 -12.76 5.46 -7.75
N GLU A 71 -13.35 6.53 -8.31
CA GLU A 71 -13.84 6.58 -9.69
C GLU A 71 -12.69 6.35 -10.70
N ALA A 72 -11.54 6.98 -10.50
CA ALA A 72 -10.37 6.78 -11.35
C ALA A 72 -9.85 5.34 -11.28
N THR A 73 -9.92 4.71 -10.11
CA THR A 73 -9.54 3.30 -9.91
C THR A 73 -10.50 2.36 -10.64
N ILE A 74 -11.82 2.58 -10.51
CA ILE A 74 -12.85 1.83 -11.24
C ILE A 74 -12.68 1.98 -12.75
N ALA A 75 -12.42 3.20 -13.24
CA ALA A 75 -12.19 3.45 -14.66
C ALA A 75 -10.98 2.67 -15.21
N LYS A 76 -9.88 2.58 -14.45
CA LYS A 76 -8.71 1.77 -14.81
C LYS A 76 -9.05 0.28 -14.87
N LEU A 77 -9.78 -0.23 -13.88
CA LEU A 77 -10.22 -1.63 -13.84
C LEU A 77 -11.14 -1.95 -15.03
N GLN A 78 -12.09 -1.07 -15.35
CA GLN A 78 -12.98 -1.21 -16.51
C GLN A 78 -12.22 -1.21 -17.84
N ALA A 79 -11.16 -0.38 -17.97
CA ALA A 79 -10.30 -0.41 -19.15
C ALA A 79 -9.61 -1.78 -19.30
N ASN A 80 -9.06 -2.33 -18.21
CA ASN A 80 -8.44 -3.66 -18.22
C ASN A 80 -9.43 -4.77 -18.59
N ILE A 81 -10.68 -4.72 -18.11
CA ILE A 81 -11.74 -5.66 -18.51
C ILE A 81 -12.01 -5.54 -20.01
N LYS A 82 -12.09 -4.32 -20.55
CA LYS A 82 -12.32 -4.09 -21.98
C LYS A 82 -11.20 -4.68 -22.82
N GLU A 83 -9.94 -4.48 -22.41
CA GLU A 83 -8.79 -5.10 -23.08
C GLU A 83 -8.83 -6.63 -23.01
N GLY A 84 -9.17 -7.21 -21.86
CA GLY A 84 -9.33 -8.65 -21.72
C GLY A 84 -10.41 -9.22 -22.64
N LYS A 85 -11.60 -8.59 -22.67
CA LYS A 85 -12.71 -9.01 -23.54
C LYS A 85 -12.40 -8.90 -25.03
N LYS A 86 -11.62 -7.89 -25.45
CA LYS A 86 -11.16 -7.75 -26.84
C LYS A 86 -10.33 -8.95 -27.29
N ILE A 87 -9.53 -9.52 -26.40
CA ILE A 87 -8.66 -10.67 -26.69
C ILE A 87 -9.46 -11.99 -26.61
N ALA A 88 -10.47 -12.06 -25.73
CA ALA A 88 -11.27 -13.27 -25.54
C ALA A 88 -12.04 -13.72 -26.80
N ILE A 89 -12.65 -12.79 -27.53
CA ILE A 89 -13.45 -13.09 -28.74
C ILE A 89 -12.60 -13.74 -29.85
N PRO A 90 -11.48 -13.16 -30.31
CA PRO A 90 -10.65 -13.79 -31.33
C PRO A 90 -10.03 -15.11 -30.86
N LEU A 91 -9.68 -15.25 -29.57
CA LEU A 91 -9.22 -16.52 -29.00
C LEU A 91 -10.29 -17.61 -29.05
N LEU A 92 -11.54 -17.27 -28.74
CA LEU A 92 -12.68 -18.19 -28.85
C LEU A 92 -12.87 -18.63 -30.30
N ILE A 93 -12.84 -17.70 -31.25
CA ILE A 93 -12.97 -17.99 -32.68
C ILE A 93 -11.84 -18.90 -33.16
N TRP A 94 -10.59 -18.62 -32.78
CA TRP A 94 -9.42 -19.43 -33.11
C TRP A 94 -9.55 -20.85 -32.57
N SER A 95 -9.96 -20.99 -31.30
CA SER A 95 -10.16 -22.28 -30.66
C SER A 95 -11.25 -23.09 -31.36
N VAL A 96 -12.42 -22.48 -31.61
CA VAL A 96 -13.55 -23.11 -32.30
C VAL A 96 -13.14 -23.54 -33.71
N PHE A 97 -12.41 -22.71 -34.45
CA PHE A 97 -11.90 -23.03 -35.79
C PHE A 97 -11.06 -24.30 -35.80
N TRP A 98 -10.10 -24.45 -34.88
CA TRP A 98 -9.28 -25.66 -34.80
C TRP A 98 -10.07 -26.89 -34.35
N THR A 99 -11.07 -26.72 -33.48
CA THR A 99 -11.96 -27.85 -33.12
C THR A 99 -12.82 -28.32 -34.30
N ILE A 100 -13.29 -27.40 -35.15
CA ILE A 100 -14.03 -27.74 -36.36
C ILE A 100 -13.11 -28.44 -37.37
N ILE A 101 -11.88 -27.94 -37.56
CA ILE A 101 -10.88 -28.59 -38.44
C ILE A 101 -10.58 -30.01 -37.97
N LEU A 102 -10.40 -30.22 -36.66
CA LEU A 102 -10.17 -31.55 -36.10
C LEU A 102 -11.34 -32.48 -36.41
N ALA A 103 -12.58 -32.02 -36.18
CA ALA A 103 -13.78 -32.81 -36.45
C ALA A 103 -13.91 -33.18 -37.94
N VAL A 104 -13.69 -32.23 -38.85
CA VAL A 104 -13.71 -32.48 -40.30
C VAL A 104 -12.58 -33.43 -40.70
N SER A 105 -11.38 -33.27 -40.15
CA SER A 105 -10.23 -34.13 -40.48
C SER A 105 -10.46 -35.60 -40.10
N ILE A 106 -11.18 -35.85 -39.00
CA ILE A 106 -11.59 -37.19 -38.57
C ILE A 106 -12.64 -37.78 -39.51
N LEU A 107 -13.55 -36.96 -40.05
CA LEU A 107 -14.64 -37.43 -40.90
C LEU A 107 -14.20 -37.81 -42.33
N TYR A 108 -13.11 -37.25 -42.83
CA TYR A 108 -12.65 -37.41 -44.22
C TYR A 108 -11.30 -38.15 -44.36
N ASP A 109 -10.84 -38.84 -43.30
CA ASP A 109 -9.59 -39.61 -43.25
C ASP A 109 -8.36 -38.85 -43.82
N PHE A 110 -8.20 -37.60 -43.38
CA PHE A 110 -7.01 -36.80 -43.71
C PHE A 110 -5.75 -37.35 -43.03
N ASN A 111 -4.58 -37.01 -43.58
CA ASN A 111 -3.27 -37.42 -43.07
C ASN A 111 -3.17 -37.27 -41.53
N GLY A 112 -2.75 -38.33 -40.83
CA GLY A 112 -2.71 -38.39 -39.37
C GLY A 112 -1.89 -37.27 -38.71
N LEU A 113 -0.90 -36.72 -39.42
CA LEU A 113 -0.12 -35.58 -38.92
C LEU A 113 -0.95 -34.29 -38.78
N ILE A 114 -1.93 -34.07 -39.65
CA ILE A 114 -2.86 -32.93 -39.59
C ILE A 114 -3.82 -33.07 -38.41
N ILE A 115 -4.27 -34.30 -38.13
CA ILE A 115 -5.14 -34.61 -36.99
C ILE A 115 -4.40 -34.30 -35.67
N VAL A 116 -3.15 -34.75 -35.54
CA VAL A 116 -2.34 -34.48 -34.33
C VAL A 116 -2.08 -32.98 -34.15
N PHE A 117 -1.73 -32.27 -35.22
CA PHE A 117 -1.45 -30.83 -35.15
C PHE A 117 -2.70 -30.02 -34.76
N SER A 118 -3.85 -30.30 -35.40
CA SER A 118 -5.11 -29.62 -35.09
C SER A 118 -5.60 -29.91 -33.67
N ALA A 119 -5.41 -31.12 -33.16
CA ALA A 119 -5.72 -31.47 -31.78
C ALA A 119 -4.87 -30.67 -30.77
N ILE A 120 -3.55 -30.57 -31.00
CA ILE A 120 -2.65 -29.78 -30.14
C ILE A 120 -3.04 -28.29 -30.16
N CYS A 121 -3.28 -27.72 -31.34
CA CYS A 121 -3.69 -26.32 -31.47
C CYS A 121 -5.04 -26.04 -30.80
N GLY A 122 -6.01 -26.96 -30.91
CA GLY A 122 -7.30 -26.85 -30.23
C GLY A 122 -7.17 -26.90 -28.70
N ILE A 123 -6.38 -27.83 -28.16
CA ILE A 123 -6.17 -27.96 -26.70
C ILE A 123 -5.48 -26.71 -26.14
N ILE A 124 -4.41 -26.25 -26.80
CA ILE A 124 -3.68 -25.04 -26.38
C ILE A 124 -4.60 -23.82 -26.49
N GLY A 125 -5.38 -23.70 -27.56
CA GLY A 125 -6.35 -22.61 -27.76
C GLY A 125 -7.41 -22.56 -26.67
N TRP A 126 -8.02 -23.71 -26.33
CA TRP A 126 -8.99 -23.81 -25.24
C TRP A 126 -8.36 -23.51 -23.88
N PHE A 127 -7.15 -23.99 -23.61
CA PHE A 127 -6.44 -23.71 -22.36
C PHE A 127 -6.21 -22.21 -22.19
N ILE A 128 -5.69 -21.53 -23.22
CA ILE A 128 -5.45 -20.08 -23.20
C ILE A 128 -6.78 -19.32 -23.07
N PHE A 129 -7.83 -19.74 -23.78
CA PHE A 129 -9.16 -19.14 -23.66
C PHE A 129 -9.70 -19.28 -22.22
N CYS A 130 -9.58 -20.45 -21.61
CA CYS A 130 -10.02 -20.68 -20.23
C CYS A 130 -9.24 -19.84 -19.21
N LEU A 131 -7.91 -19.70 -19.36
CA LEU A 131 -7.11 -18.83 -18.49
C LEU A 131 -7.52 -17.36 -18.64
N ASN A 132 -7.73 -16.89 -19.88
CA ASN A 132 -8.17 -15.53 -20.15
C ASN A 132 -9.60 -15.27 -19.63
N TRP A 133 -10.51 -16.24 -19.80
CA TRP A 133 -11.88 -16.19 -19.28
C TRP A 133 -11.91 -16.16 -17.75
N ALA A 134 -11.13 -17.02 -17.07
CA ALA A 134 -11.04 -17.02 -15.61
C ALA A 134 -10.51 -15.68 -15.09
N SER A 135 -9.42 -15.18 -15.68
CA SER A 135 -8.80 -13.91 -15.29
C SER A 135 -9.74 -12.71 -15.50
N THR A 136 -10.45 -12.66 -16.62
CA THR A 136 -11.41 -11.57 -16.90
C THR A 136 -12.64 -11.63 -16.00
N ASN A 137 -13.13 -12.83 -15.68
CA ASN A 137 -14.27 -13.01 -14.80
C ASN A 137 -13.97 -12.57 -13.36
N ASP A 138 -12.78 -12.87 -12.83
CA ASP A 138 -12.38 -12.41 -11.50
C ASP A 138 -12.24 -10.87 -11.45
N LEU A 139 -11.73 -10.26 -12.52
CA LEU A 139 -11.65 -8.80 -12.63
C LEU A 139 -13.04 -8.14 -12.67
N VAL A 140 -14.01 -8.76 -13.35
CA VAL A 140 -15.41 -8.29 -13.38
C VAL A 140 -16.04 -8.33 -11.99
N LYS A 141 -15.82 -9.41 -11.21
CA LYS A 141 -16.32 -9.51 -9.84
C LYS A 141 -15.74 -8.44 -8.92
N ASP A 142 -14.44 -8.17 -9.02
CA ASP A 142 -13.78 -7.14 -8.22
C ASP A 142 -14.34 -5.73 -8.54
N VAL A 143 -14.70 -5.46 -9.80
CA VAL A 143 -15.36 -4.20 -10.20
C VAL A 143 -16.80 -4.13 -9.70
N GLU A 144 -17.56 -5.22 -9.80
CA GLU A 144 -18.93 -5.29 -9.30
C GLU A 144 -18.99 -5.03 -7.79
N LEU A 145 -18.06 -5.62 -7.03
CA LEU A 145 -17.93 -5.39 -5.60
C LEU A 145 -17.60 -3.92 -5.29
N ALA A 146 -16.66 -3.32 -6.03
CA ALA A 146 -16.28 -1.92 -5.88
C ALA A 146 -17.43 -0.95 -6.20
N GLN A 147 -18.29 -1.29 -7.16
CA GLN A 147 -19.46 -0.48 -7.50
C GLN A 147 -20.60 -0.62 -6.49
N LYS A 148 -20.81 -1.83 -5.94
CA LYS A 148 -21.91 -2.10 -5.00
C LYS A 148 -21.62 -1.52 -3.61
N ASN A 149 -20.44 -1.82 -3.06
CA ASN A 149 -20.04 -1.44 -1.71
C ASN A 149 -18.58 -0.95 -1.70
N SER A 150 -18.39 0.37 -1.83
CA SER A 150 -17.05 1.00 -1.82
C SER A 150 -16.23 0.61 -0.57
N ASP A 151 -16.85 0.63 0.61
CA ASP A 151 -16.18 0.36 1.89
C ASP A 151 -15.77 -1.12 2.04
N GLU A 152 -16.57 -2.03 1.48
CA GLU A 152 -16.29 -3.47 1.54
C GLU A 152 -15.14 -3.85 0.62
N TYR A 153 -15.06 -3.23 -0.56
CA TYR A 153 -13.92 -3.38 -1.47
C TYR A 153 -12.61 -2.90 -0.83
N GLU A 154 -12.63 -1.75 -0.13
CA GLU A 154 -11.45 -1.26 0.60
C GLU A 154 -11.02 -2.20 1.70
N SER A 155 -11.98 -2.71 2.50
CA SER A 155 -11.72 -3.65 3.57
C SER A 155 -11.12 -4.97 3.07
N GLU A 156 -11.64 -5.49 1.95
CA GLU A 156 -11.14 -6.71 1.33
C GLU A 156 -9.71 -6.53 0.79
N LYS A 157 -9.42 -5.37 0.18
CA LYS A 157 -8.07 -5.04 -0.29
C LYS A 157 -7.06 -4.98 0.86
N ILE A 158 -7.42 -4.38 1.99
CA ILE A 158 -6.59 -4.34 3.20
C ILE A 158 -6.36 -5.75 3.74
N ARG A 159 -7.41 -6.58 3.81
CA ARG A 159 -7.33 -7.97 4.26
C ARG A 159 -6.37 -8.82 3.42
N ARG A 160 -6.44 -8.68 2.08
CA ARG A 160 -5.52 -9.37 1.15
C ARG A 160 -4.07 -8.91 1.36
N ALA A 161 -3.84 -7.60 1.52
CA ALA A 161 -2.50 -7.05 1.78
C ALA A 161 -1.93 -7.52 3.13
N GLU A 162 -2.74 -7.54 4.18
CA GLU A 162 -2.35 -8.03 5.50
C GLU A 162 -2.01 -9.53 5.45
N THR A 163 -2.82 -10.33 4.75
CA THR A 163 -2.58 -11.76 4.58
C THR A 163 -1.28 -12.03 3.83
N ALA A 164 -1.00 -11.29 2.76
CA ALA A 164 0.25 -11.38 2.01
C ALA A 164 1.46 -10.97 2.87
N TYR A 165 1.33 -9.92 3.68
CA TYR A 165 2.37 -9.49 4.62
C TYR A 165 2.68 -10.56 5.67
N LYS A 166 1.64 -11.14 6.29
CA LYS A 166 1.79 -12.26 7.25
C LYS A 166 2.48 -13.46 6.61
N ALA A 167 2.07 -13.84 5.39
CA ALA A 167 2.70 -14.93 4.66
C ALA A 167 4.19 -14.64 4.34
N ALA A 168 4.52 -13.40 4.00
CA ALA A 168 5.91 -12.99 3.78
C ALA A 168 6.76 -13.10 5.05
N GLN A 169 6.23 -12.65 6.20
CA GLN A 169 6.91 -12.79 7.49
C GLN A 169 7.14 -14.26 7.88
N ILE A 170 6.15 -15.12 7.68
CA ILE A 170 6.28 -16.57 7.94
C ILE A 170 7.35 -17.17 7.03
N ASN A 171 7.36 -16.81 5.74
CA ASN A 171 8.37 -17.29 4.80
C ASN A 171 9.78 -16.82 5.17
N GLU A 172 9.94 -15.59 5.67
CA GLU A 172 11.22 -15.08 6.15
C GLU A 172 11.67 -15.82 7.41
N ALA A 173 10.77 -16.05 8.38
CA ALA A 173 11.06 -16.83 9.58
C ALA A 173 11.49 -18.27 9.22
N ARG A 174 10.76 -18.92 8.31
CA ARG A 174 11.10 -20.25 7.80
C ARG A 174 12.47 -20.26 7.13
N ARG A 175 12.81 -19.24 6.33
CA ARG A 175 14.14 -19.12 5.71
C ARG A 175 15.25 -19.00 6.75
N LYS A 176 15.06 -18.21 7.80
CA LYS A 176 16.02 -18.08 8.91
C LYS A 176 16.18 -19.38 9.69
N GLU A 177 15.09 -20.11 9.88
CA GLU A 177 15.10 -21.44 10.51
C GLU A 177 15.84 -22.47 9.65
N GLU A 178 15.52 -22.56 8.36
CA GLU A 178 16.25 -23.41 7.40
C GLU A 178 17.74 -23.05 7.34
N GLU A 179 18.08 -21.76 7.39
CA GLU A 179 19.46 -21.31 7.43
C GLU A 179 20.14 -21.74 8.74
N SER A 180 19.48 -21.58 9.89
CA SER A 180 19.99 -22.03 11.19
C SER A 180 20.22 -23.55 11.26
N LEU A 181 19.37 -24.34 10.60
CA LEU A 181 19.50 -25.80 10.51
C LEU A 181 20.67 -26.24 9.62
N LYS A 182 21.05 -25.44 8.62
CA LYS A 182 22.20 -25.72 7.73
C LYS A 182 23.56 -25.39 8.36
N HIS A 183 23.60 -24.77 9.53
CA HIS A 183 24.87 -24.48 10.21
C HIS A 183 25.48 -25.76 10.78
N PRO A 184 26.70 -26.14 10.36
CA PRO A 184 27.37 -27.32 10.90
C PRO A 184 27.71 -27.10 12.38
N LYS A 185 27.51 -28.13 13.21
CA LYS A 185 27.99 -28.11 14.61
C LYS A 185 29.51 -28.14 14.64
N CYS A 186 30.10 -27.44 15.61
CA CYS A 186 31.55 -27.43 15.76
C CYS A 186 32.07 -28.83 16.12
N PRO A 187 33.03 -29.40 15.37
CA PRO A 187 33.56 -30.74 15.63
C PRO A 187 34.37 -30.84 16.93
N LEU A 188 34.88 -29.72 17.45
CA LEU A 188 35.72 -29.70 18.66
C LEU A 188 34.93 -29.53 19.96
N CYS A 189 33.85 -28.72 19.96
CA CYS A 189 33.11 -28.38 21.18
C CYS A 189 31.60 -28.61 21.10
N GLY A 190 31.08 -29.11 19.97
CA GLY A 190 29.65 -29.40 19.76
C GLY A 190 28.73 -28.17 19.65
N SER A 191 29.27 -26.95 19.73
CA SER A 191 28.50 -25.70 19.63
C SER A 191 27.84 -25.51 18.26
N THR A 192 26.56 -25.11 18.24
CA THR A 192 25.82 -24.68 17.04
C THR A 192 26.12 -23.22 16.66
N ASN A 193 26.83 -22.47 17.51
CA ASN A 193 27.24 -21.09 17.23
C ASN A 193 28.49 -21.08 16.32
N THR A 194 28.25 -21.34 15.03
CA THR A 194 29.25 -21.38 13.96
C THR A 194 28.86 -20.36 12.90
N GLN A 195 29.85 -19.69 12.31
CA GLN A 195 29.61 -18.71 11.24
C GLN A 195 30.43 -19.10 10.02
N VAL A 196 29.91 -18.82 8.82
CA VAL A 196 30.72 -18.86 7.61
C VAL A 196 31.82 -17.79 7.75
N ILE A 197 33.06 -18.12 7.38
CA ILE A 197 34.14 -17.14 7.32
C ILE A 197 33.85 -16.25 6.10
N SER A 198 33.11 -15.15 6.32
CA SER A 198 32.76 -14.22 5.26
C SER A 198 34.04 -13.59 4.68
N THR A 199 34.28 -13.86 3.40
CA THR A 199 35.47 -13.42 2.67
C THR A 199 35.36 -11.95 2.27
N LEU A 200 35.32 -11.04 3.23
CA LEU A 200 35.60 -9.62 2.98
C LEU A 200 37.12 -9.45 3.10
N ASN A 201 37.92 -9.49 2.04
CA ASN A 201 37.70 -8.96 0.70
C ASN A 201 38.02 -10.00 -0.39
N ARG A 202 37.02 -10.53 -1.12
CA ARG A 202 37.27 -11.01 -2.50
C ARG A 202 37.77 -9.90 -3.45
N ALA A 203 37.87 -8.66 -2.98
CA ALA A 203 38.28 -7.49 -3.74
C ALA A 203 39.14 -6.50 -2.91
N VAL A 204 40.31 -6.92 -2.41
CA VAL A 204 41.45 -6.00 -2.45
C VAL A 204 42.30 -6.53 -3.58
N SER A 205 42.00 -5.97 -4.76
CA SER A 205 42.82 -5.94 -5.97
C SER A 205 43.85 -7.05 -6.09
N ILE A 206 43.61 -7.94 -7.06
CA ILE A 206 44.62 -8.76 -7.74
C ILE A 206 45.99 -8.04 -7.69
N GLY A 207 46.85 -8.38 -6.73
CA GLY A 207 48.12 -7.66 -6.53
C GLY A 207 48.66 -7.56 -5.09
N ALA A 208 47.85 -7.68 -4.03
CA ALA A 208 48.36 -7.44 -2.67
C ALA A 208 48.46 -8.71 -1.80
N VAL A 209 49.67 -9.29 -1.85
CA VAL A 209 50.40 -9.98 -0.76
C VAL A 209 50.04 -11.44 -0.46
N GLY A 210 51.01 -12.31 -0.78
CA GLY A 210 51.07 -13.68 -0.29
C GLY A 210 51.46 -13.77 1.20
N LEU A 211 51.42 -15.02 1.67
CA LEU A 211 52.00 -15.55 2.91
C LEU A 211 51.20 -15.32 4.22
N ALA A 212 50.82 -16.47 4.79
CA ALA A 212 50.42 -16.70 6.18
C ALA A 212 49.13 -16.02 6.69
N SER A 213 47.97 -16.59 6.37
CA SER A 213 46.77 -16.42 7.19
C SER A 213 46.14 -17.78 7.53
N SER A 214 45.91 -18.04 8.81
CA SER A 214 45.29 -19.25 9.38
C SER A 214 43.82 -19.49 8.97
N LYS A 215 43.39 -18.88 7.87
CA LYS A 215 42.02 -18.76 7.37
C LYS A 215 41.84 -19.27 5.93
N ILE A 216 42.92 -19.59 5.22
CA ILE A 216 42.87 -20.09 3.84
C ILE A 216 42.37 -21.54 3.82
N GLY A 217 41.34 -21.82 3.02
CA GLY A 217 40.77 -23.16 2.82
C GLY A 217 39.71 -23.60 3.84
N LYS A 218 39.38 -22.77 4.83
CA LYS A 218 38.40 -23.08 5.89
C LYS A 218 37.10 -22.32 5.64
N GLN A 219 35.96 -23.02 5.72
CA GLN A 219 34.66 -22.45 5.37
C GLN A 219 33.93 -21.88 6.58
N TYR A 220 34.17 -22.42 7.79
CA TYR A 220 33.46 -22.07 9.02
C TYR A 220 34.40 -21.76 10.20
N GLU A 221 33.99 -20.84 11.07
CA GLU A 221 34.63 -20.54 12.35
C GLU A 221 33.59 -20.69 13.48
N CYS A 222 33.93 -21.42 14.54
CA CYS A 222 33.11 -21.48 15.74
C CYS A 222 33.35 -20.24 16.62
N LYS A 223 32.28 -19.53 16.99
CA LYS A 223 32.39 -18.37 17.90
C LYS A 223 32.71 -18.74 19.35
N LYS A 224 32.38 -19.96 19.77
CA LYS A 224 32.58 -20.45 21.16
C LYS A 224 34.04 -20.84 21.43
N CYS A 225 34.62 -21.74 20.62
CA CYS A 225 35.98 -22.25 20.83
C CYS A 225 37.02 -21.71 19.83
N ARG A 226 36.61 -20.83 18.90
CA ARG A 226 37.46 -20.25 17.84
C ARG A 226 38.13 -21.26 16.89
N HIS A 227 37.71 -22.52 16.93
CA HIS A 227 38.14 -23.54 15.97
C HIS A 227 37.61 -23.22 14.57
N LYS A 228 38.44 -23.44 13.54
CA LYS A 228 38.13 -23.14 12.14
C LYS A 228 38.32 -24.41 11.31
N TRP A 229 37.35 -24.75 10.46
CA TRP A 229 37.36 -25.91 9.56
C TRP A 229 36.71 -25.58 8.22
#